data_AF-A0A6A4IUT6-F1
#
_entry.id   AF-A0A6A4IUT6-F1
#
_cell.length_a   1.000
_cell.length_b   1.000
_cell.length_c   1.000
_cell.angle_alpha   90.00
_cell.angle_beta   90.00
_cell.angle_gamma   90.00
#
_symmetry.space_group_name_H-M   'P 1'
#
loop_
_entity.id
_entity.type
_entity.pdbx_description
1 polymer ?
#
loop_
_entity_poly.entity_id
_entity_poly.type
_entity_poly.pdbx_seq_one_letter_code
_entity_poly.pdbx_strand_id
1 'polypeptide(L)'
;MASVSNLDSFVQRTQALPEPKATSQEIRDRGSTFVANIFSASTPEEAKAHVQYLRNVTHASRRATHEISAYRCMVLKPGKTGLTGPDDFELKTGHDDDGEQWAGSRVLKAMESQAVLDAVVIVSRWLVSSFSCWHAHLPYGGIMLGSARFTHIETCTTEVCREFKNKQELEECIAMLLTLDDILKQLRDELALLSDPPALNEDDTASPSQPPKLKSPDYKSWTEADLPTARRIVNSQRESNSKC
;
A
#
# COMPACT_ATOMS: atom_id res chain seq x y z
N MET A 1 31.09 5.11 -31.27
CA MET A 1 30.94 3.81 -30.57
C MET A 1 29.49 3.68 -30.17
N ALA A 2 28.71 2.90 -30.92
CA ALA A 2 27.28 2.72 -30.68
C ALA A 2 27.09 1.75 -29.51
N SER A 3 26.39 2.20 -28.47
CA SER A 3 25.97 1.36 -27.35
C SER A 3 24.93 0.36 -27.85
N VAL A 4 25.31 -0.91 -27.89
CA VAL A 4 24.42 -2.02 -28.26
C VAL A 4 23.51 -2.27 -27.06
N SER A 5 22.22 -1.99 -27.22
CA SER A 5 21.18 -2.37 -26.28
C SER A 5 21.08 -3.90 -26.23
N ASN A 6 21.69 -4.51 -25.21
CA ASN A 6 21.73 -5.97 -25.04
C ASN A 6 20.39 -6.53 -24.55
N LEU A 7 20.02 -7.69 -25.08
CA LEU A 7 18.81 -8.47 -24.77
C LEU A 7 18.58 -8.67 -23.26
N ASP A 8 19.64 -8.71 -22.45
CA ASP A 8 19.59 -8.83 -20.99
C ASP A 8 18.83 -7.70 -20.30
N SER A 9 18.86 -6.48 -20.86
CA SER A 9 18.08 -5.35 -20.36
C SER A 9 16.57 -5.52 -20.60
N PHE A 10 16.18 -6.36 -21.56
CA PHE A 10 14.79 -6.65 -21.88
C PHE A 10 14.25 -7.79 -21.01
N VAL A 11 15.08 -8.80 -20.70
CA VAL A 11 14.71 -9.95 -19.85
C VAL A 11 14.54 -9.55 -18.38
N GLN A 12 15.21 -8.49 -17.91
CA GLN A 12 15.00 -7.97 -16.54
C GLN A 12 13.65 -7.27 -16.33
N ARG A 13 12.90 -6.93 -17.39
CA ARG A 13 11.63 -6.20 -17.29
C ARG A 13 10.41 -7.13 -17.47
N THR A 14 10.41 -8.28 -16.81
CA THR A 14 9.16 -8.94 -16.37
C THR A 14 8.73 -8.39 -15.01
N GLN A 15 8.82 -7.08 -14.83
CA GLN A 15 8.19 -6.45 -13.68
C GLN A 15 6.69 -6.51 -13.94
N ALA A 16 5.95 -7.17 -13.05
CA ALA A 16 4.49 -7.21 -13.13
C ALA A 16 3.96 -5.79 -13.31
N LEU A 17 2.91 -5.65 -14.13
CA LEU A 17 2.31 -4.34 -14.37
C LEU A 17 1.97 -3.70 -13.02
N PRO A 18 2.28 -2.41 -12.81
CA PRO A 18 2.04 -1.78 -11.53
C PRO A 18 0.53 -1.73 -11.26
N GLU A 19 0.11 -2.45 -10.22
CA GLU A 19 -1.27 -2.46 -9.77
C GLU A 19 -1.46 -1.48 -8.61
N PRO A 20 -2.61 -0.77 -8.56
CA PRO A 20 -2.91 0.09 -7.44
C PRO A 20 -3.08 -0.75 -6.17
N LYS A 21 -2.50 -0.26 -5.07
CA LYS A 21 -2.65 -0.87 -3.75
C LYS A 21 -4.06 -0.67 -3.20
N ALA A 22 -4.73 0.42 -3.58
CA ALA A 22 -6.15 0.63 -3.31
C ALA A 22 -6.75 1.58 -4.37
N THR A 23 -8.06 1.48 -4.55
CA THR A 23 -8.85 2.31 -5.47
C THR A 23 -10.09 2.80 -4.73
N SER A 24 -10.37 4.10 -4.75
CA SER A 24 -11.52 4.68 -4.04
C SER A 24 -12.84 4.24 -4.65
N GLN A 25 -13.93 4.44 -3.91
CA GLN A 25 -15.25 4.45 -4.53
C GLN A 25 -15.34 5.57 -5.58
N GLU A 26 -16.12 5.28 -6.62
CA GLU A 26 -16.38 6.23 -7.70
C GLU A 26 -17.40 7.28 -7.23
N ILE A 27 -17.00 8.55 -7.22
CA ILE A 27 -17.90 9.67 -6.93
C ILE A 27 -18.37 10.28 -8.25
N ARG A 28 -19.70 10.35 -8.44
CA ARG A 28 -20.34 11.02 -9.57
C ARG A 28 -21.06 12.28 -9.11
N ASP A 29 -20.73 13.43 -9.70
CA ASP A 29 -21.40 14.69 -9.42
C ASP A 29 -21.48 15.57 -10.68
N ARG A 30 -22.71 15.93 -11.08
CA ARG A 30 -23.00 16.84 -12.21
C ARG A 30 -22.19 16.52 -13.48
N GLY A 31 -22.14 15.25 -13.85
CA GLY A 31 -21.40 14.79 -15.02
C GLY A 31 -19.88 14.78 -14.86
N SER A 32 -19.34 15.03 -13.67
CA SER A 32 -17.96 14.70 -13.31
C SER A 32 -17.93 13.33 -12.63
N THR A 33 -16.87 12.57 -12.87
CA THR A 33 -16.57 11.31 -12.19
C THR A 33 -15.18 11.41 -11.58
N PHE A 34 -15.03 10.98 -10.32
CA PHE A 34 -13.77 11.01 -9.57
C PHE A 34 -13.45 9.60 -9.07
N VAL A 35 -12.21 9.17 -9.28
CA VAL A 35 -11.65 7.92 -8.73
C VAL A 35 -10.22 8.20 -8.31
N ALA A 36 -9.83 7.81 -7.09
CA ALA A 36 -8.45 7.83 -6.65
C ALA A 36 -7.83 6.44 -6.73
N ASN A 37 -6.55 6.39 -7.09
CA ASN A 37 -5.70 5.20 -7.01
C ASN A 37 -4.46 5.54 -6.20
N ILE A 38 -4.03 4.62 -5.34
CA ILE A 38 -2.76 4.75 -4.61
C ILE A 38 -1.80 3.64 -5.01
N PHE A 39 -0.54 4.00 -5.25
CA PHE A 39 0.55 3.07 -5.54
C PHE A 39 1.65 3.26 -4.50
N SER A 40 2.33 2.16 -4.15
CA SER A 40 3.59 2.24 -3.41
C SER A 40 4.65 2.88 -4.30
N ALA A 41 5.38 3.86 -3.78
CA ALA A 41 6.47 4.52 -4.49
C ALA A 41 7.55 4.97 -3.50
N SER A 42 8.74 4.38 -3.60
CA SER A 42 9.88 4.72 -2.73
C SER A 42 10.70 5.89 -3.27
N THR A 43 10.47 6.30 -4.52
CA THR A 43 11.18 7.43 -5.14
C THR A 43 10.23 8.36 -5.92
N PRO A 44 10.55 9.66 -6.05
CA PRO A 44 9.80 10.58 -6.90
C PRO A 44 9.72 10.13 -8.38
N GLU A 45 10.76 9.46 -8.87
CA GLU A 45 10.82 8.93 -10.23
C GLU A 45 9.82 7.79 -10.43
N GLU A 46 9.73 6.87 -9.46
CA GLU A 46 8.72 5.80 -9.44
C GLU A 46 7.31 6.38 -9.33
N ALA A 47 7.09 7.38 -8.48
CA ALA A 47 5.81 8.08 -8.38
C ALA A 47 5.37 8.66 -9.73
N LYS A 48 6.28 9.32 -10.46
CA LYS A 48 6.02 9.83 -11.82
C LYS A 48 5.74 8.71 -12.82
N ALA A 49 6.43 7.57 -12.70
CA ALA A 49 6.19 6.41 -13.56
C ALA A 49 4.77 5.85 -13.37
N HIS A 50 4.27 5.77 -12.13
CA HIS A 50 2.89 5.37 -11.85
C HIS A 50 1.85 6.33 -12.46
N VAL A 51 2.09 7.64 -12.37
CA VAL A 51 1.21 8.65 -13.00
C VAL A 51 1.15 8.45 -14.52
N GLN A 52 2.32 8.27 -15.16
CA GLN A 52 2.39 8.03 -16.60
C GLN A 52 1.75 6.70 -17.01
N TYR A 53 1.96 5.64 -16.22
CA TYR A 53 1.35 4.33 -16.44
C TYR A 53 -0.17 4.42 -16.39
N LEU A 54 -0.71 5.00 -15.32
CA LEU A 54 -2.15 5.13 -15.14
C LEU A 54 -2.78 5.94 -16.28
N ARG A 55 -2.16 7.07 -16.64
CA ARG A 55 -2.63 7.93 -17.74
C ARG A 55 -2.60 7.24 -19.11
N ASN A 56 -1.52 6.53 -19.43
CA ASN A 56 -1.26 6.04 -20.79
C ASN A 56 -1.66 4.58 -21.01
N VAL A 57 -1.76 3.78 -19.95
CA VAL A 57 -2.07 2.35 -20.01
C VAL A 57 -3.44 2.08 -19.39
N THR A 58 -3.62 2.39 -18.10
CA THR A 58 -4.90 2.11 -17.40
C THR A 58 -6.06 2.89 -18.02
N HIS A 59 -5.86 4.17 -18.30
CA HIS A 59 -6.86 5.06 -18.90
C HIS A 59 -6.69 5.23 -20.41
N ALA A 60 -6.00 4.30 -21.07
CA ALA A 60 -5.80 4.36 -22.52
C ALA A 60 -7.13 4.37 -23.30
N SER A 61 -8.08 3.52 -22.89
CA SER A 61 -9.40 3.38 -23.53
C SER A 61 -10.34 4.53 -23.20
N ARG A 62 -10.21 5.13 -22.01
CA ARG A 62 -11.02 6.24 -21.53
C ARG A 62 -10.15 7.23 -20.76
N ARG A 63 -9.49 8.13 -21.49
CA ARG A 63 -8.62 9.14 -20.89
C ARG A 63 -9.38 10.02 -19.91
N ALA A 64 -8.82 10.18 -18.71
CA ALA A 64 -9.29 11.19 -17.77
C ALA A 64 -9.03 12.58 -18.34
N THR A 65 -9.87 13.54 -17.95
CA THR A 65 -9.67 14.95 -18.26
C THR A 65 -8.50 15.50 -17.44
N HIS A 66 -8.39 15.07 -16.18
CA HIS A 66 -7.37 15.48 -15.24
C HIS A 66 -6.89 14.28 -14.44
N GLU A 67 -5.58 14.15 -14.28
CA GLU A 67 -4.85 13.18 -13.46
C GLU A 67 -4.07 13.93 -12.38
N ILE A 68 -4.78 14.35 -11.34
CA ILE A 68 -4.20 15.10 -10.23
C ILE A 68 -3.37 14.13 -9.41
N SER A 69 -2.16 14.49 -8.99
CA SER A 69 -1.31 13.58 -8.21
C SER A 69 -0.55 14.27 -7.10
N ALA A 70 -0.22 13.50 -6.06
CA ALA A 70 0.75 13.88 -5.04
C ALA A 70 1.50 12.66 -4.52
N TYR A 71 2.75 12.85 -4.12
CA TYR A 71 3.58 11.80 -3.55
C TYR A 71 4.31 12.27 -2.29
N ARG A 72 4.63 11.30 -1.43
CA ARG A 72 5.47 11.47 -0.24
C ARG A 72 6.39 10.27 -0.17
N CYS A 73 7.69 10.45 -0.38
CA CYS A 73 8.68 9.37 -0.41
C CYS A 73 9.79 9.65 0.59
N MET A 74 10.11 8.68 1.44
CA MET A 74 11.24 8.72 2.35
C MET A 74 12.47 8.16 1.63
N VAL A 75 13.32 9.05 1.15
CA VAL A 75 14.45 8.70 0.28
C VAL A 75 15.75 8.73 1.05
N LEU A 76 16.65 7.78 0.77
CA LEU A 76 18.00 7.77 1.32
C LEU A 76 18.82 8.96 0.78
N LYS A 77 19.44 9.72 1.67
CA LYS A 77 20.32 10.84 1.28
C LYS A 77 21.55 10.32 0.54
N PRO A 78 22.07 11.06 -0.45
CA PRO A 78 23.29 10.67 -1.16
C PRO A 78 24.47 10.44 -0.20
N GLY A 79 25.17 9.32 -0.37
CA GLY A 79 26.34 8.97 0.45
C GLY A 79 26.00 8.39 1.84
N LYS A 80 24.73 8.15 2.14
CA LYS A 80 24.29 7.45 3.35
C LYS A 80 24.01 5.98 3.07
N THR A 81 24.08 5.15 4.11
CA THR A 81 23.85 3.70 4.02
C THR A 81 22.47 3.29 4.54
N GLY A 82 21.79 4.17 5.29
CA GLY A 82 20.47 3.89 5.88
C GLY A 82 20.54 3.06 7.17
N LEU A 83 21.75 2.70 7.61
CA LEU A 83 21.98 1.91 8.82
C LEU A 83 22.32 2.77 10.05
N THR A 84 22.65 4.04 9.85
CA THR A 84 23.13 4.93 10.93
C THR A 84 21.98 5.52 11.75
N GLY A 85 20.77 5.55 11.19
CA GLY A 85 19.58 6.09 11.84
C GLY A 85 18.69 6.90 10.90
N PRO A 86 17.64 7.55 11.44
CA PRO A 86 16.63 8.27 10.66
C PRO A 86 17.20 9.49 9.91
N ASP A 87 18.30 10.07 10.37
CA ASP A 87 18.98 11.21 9.72
C ASP A 87 19.56 10.87 8.34
N ASP A 88 19.71 9.59 8.03
CA ASP A 88 20.16 9.13 6.72
C ASP A 88 19.07 9.30 5.65
N PHE A 89 17.82 9.51 6.04
CA PHE A 89 16.69 9.68 5.14
C PHE A 89 16.23 11.14 5.04
N GLU A 90 15.62 11.49 3.91
CA GLU A 90 14.94 12.75 3.68
C GLU A 90 13.55 12.52 3.10
N LEU A 91 12.58 13.32 3.55
CA LEU A 91 11.23 13.29 2.99
C LEU A 91 11.19 14.14 1.73
N LYS A 92 10.94 13.51 0.58
CA LYS A 92 10.64 14.18 -0.68
C LYS A 92 9.14 14.16 -0.92
N THR A 93 8.55 15.34 -1.08
CA THR A 93 7.14 15.51 -1.45
C THR A 93 7.01 16.27 -2.77
N GLY A 94 5.89 16.08 -3.45
CA GLY A 94 5.56 16.82 -4.65
C GLY A 94 4.11 16.57 -5.06
N HIS A 95 3.58 17.46 -5.90
CA HIS A 95 2.22 17.35 -6.43
C HIS A 95 2.12 17.91 -7.85
N ASP A 96 1.10 17.47 -8.58
CA ASP A 96 0.72 17.97 -9.90
C ASP A 96 -0.80 18.17 -9.94
N ASP A 97 -1.21 19.35 -10.38
CA ASP A 97 -2.61 19.76 -10.50
C ASP A 97 -3.25 19.27 -11.81
N ASP A 98 -2.46 18.96 -12.84
CA ASP A 98 -2.90 18.56 -14.18
C ASP A 98 -4.03 19.42 -14.77
N GLY A 99 -3.95 20.74 -14.59
CA GLY A 99 -4.95 21.70 -15.09
C GLY A 99 -6.10 22.00 -14.11
N GLU A 100 -6.25 21.24 -13.02
CA GLU A 100 -7.11 21.60 -11.89
C GLU A 100 -6.36 22.37 -10.82
N GLN A 101 -6.22 23.68 -11.01
CA GLN A 101 -5.50 24.54 -10.09
C GLN A 101 -5.87 24.26 -8.61
N TRP A 102 -4.84 24.11 -7.79
CA TRP A 102 -4.87 23.85 -6.35
C TRP A 102 -5.22 22.42 -5.94
N ALA A 103 -5.61 21.54 -6.86
CA ALA A 103 -6.05 20.19 -6.54
C ALA A 103 -4.92 19.29 -6.02
N GLY A 104 -3.73 19.34 -6.60
CA GLY A 104 -2.58 18.53 -6.19
C GLY A 104 -2.15 18.84 -4.75
N SER A 105 -2.13 20.13 -4.38
CA SER A 105 -1.82 20.54 -3.00
C SER A 105 -2.85 20.00 -1.98
N ARG A 106 -4.11 19.82 -2.39
CA ARG A 106 -5.18 19.25 -1.56
C ARG A 106 -4.97 17.76 -1.34
N VAL A 107 -4.60 17.04 -2.40
CA VAL A 107 -4.23 15.62 -2.31
C VAL A 107 -3.03 15.45 -1.38
N LEU A 108 -1.98 16.27 -1.54
CA LEU A 108 -0.79 16.22 -0.68
C LEU A 108 -1.14 16.44 0.80
N LYS A 109 -1.95 17.47 1.09
CA LYS A 109 -2.40 17.77 2.46
C LYS A 109 -3.22 16.64 3.06
N ALA A 110 -4.08 16.00 2.26
CA ALA A 110 -4.83 14.82 2.70
C ALA A 110 -3.89 13.65 3.03
N MET A 111 -2.89 13.37 2.20
CA MET A 111 -1.86 12.35 2.49
C MET A 111 -1.08 12.66 3.78
N GLU A 112 -0.73 13.92 4.02
CA GLU A 112 -0.08 14.37 5.27
C GLU A 112 -0.97 14.13 6.49
N SER A 113 -2.26 14.48 6.41
CA SER A 113 -3.22 14.26 7.50
C SER A 113 -3.42 12.77 7.83
N GLN A 114 -3.30 11.90 6.82
CA GLN A 114 -3.37 10.46 6.99
C GLN A 114 -2.01 9.85 7.37
N ALA A 115 -0.93 10.64 7.38
CA ALA A 115 0.43 10.20 7.62
C ALA A 115 0.90 9.08 6.66
N VAL A 116 0.48 9.13 5.39
CA VAL A 116 0.88 8.15 4.36
C VAL A 116 2.24 8.51 3.77
N LEU A 117 3.18 7.57 3.80
CA LEU A 117 4.53 7.69 3.24
C LEU A 117 4.79 6.58 2.22
N ASP A 118 5.85 6.75 1.43
CA ASP A 118 6.30 5.85 0.36
C ASP A 118 5.18 5.46 -0.61
N ALA A 119 4.40 6.47 -1.00
CA ALA A 119 3.27 6.29 -1.88
C ALA A 119 3.02 7.52 -2.76
N VAL A 120 2.31 7.26 -3.85
CA VAL A 120 1.73 8.27 -4.74
C VAL A 120 0.21 8.05 -4.82
N VAL A 121 -0.56 9.11 -4.63
CA VAL A 121 -1.99 9.13 -4.88
C VAL A 121 -2.26 9.86 -6.18
N ILE A 122 -3.11 9.27 -7.02
CA ILE A 122 -3.54 9.80 -8.30
C ILE A 122 -5.06 9.87 -8.29
N VAL A 123 -5.61 11.07 -8.38
CA VAL A 123 -7.06 11.32 -8.48
C VAL A 123 -7.40 11.67 -9.92
N SER A 124 -8.11 10.75 -10.56
CA SER A 124 -8.53 10.86 -11.94
C SER A 124 -9.94 11.44 -12.00
N ARG A 125 -10.11 12.50 -12.80
CA ARG A 125 -11.41 13.10 -13.07
C ARG A 125 -11.78 13.00 -14.53
N TRP A 126 -12.99 12.51 -14.80
CA TRP A 126 -13.62 12.55 -16.13
C TRP A 126 -14.75 13.58 -16.15
N LEU A 127 -14.70 14.50 -17.11
CA LEU A 127 -15.84 15.34 -17.46
C LEU A 127 -16.67 14.63 -18.55
N VAL A 128 -17.96 14.46 -18.32
CA VAL A 128 -18.90 14.06 -19.36
C VAL A 128 -19.14 15.28 -20.25
N SER A 129 -18.47 15.33 -21.40
CA SER A 129 -18.95 16.14 -22.51
C SER A 129 -20.20 15.45 -23.06
N SER A 130 -21.38 15.89 -22.63
CA SER A 130 -22.60 15.51 -23.33
C SER A 130 -22.48 15.97 -24.78
N PHE A 131 -22.25 15.03 -25.68
CA PHE A 131 -22.31 15.21 -27.13
C PHE A 131 -23.68 15.72 -27.63
N SER A 132 -24.66 15.92 -26.73
CA SER A 132 -26.02 16.37 -27.04
C SER A 132 -26.37 17.79 -26.57
N CYS A 133 -25.46 18.57 -25.97
CA CYS A 133 -25.74 19.97 -25.67
C CYS A 133 -25.10 20.89 -26.73
N TRP A 134 -25.75 20.99 -27.88
CA TRP A 134 -25.52 22.05 -28.87
C TRP A 134 -26.00 23.40 -28.31
N HIS A 135 -25.43 23.87 -27.21
CA HIS A 135 -25.46 25.29 -26.80
C HIS A 135 -24.07 25.61 -26.24
N ALA A 136 -23.13 25.67 -27.16
CA ALA A 136 -21.76 26.09 -26.95
C ALA A 136 -21.69 27.61 -26.79
N HIS A 137 -21.66 28.08 -25.54
CA HIS A 137 -21.07 29.38 -25.19
C HIS A 137 -20.53 29.37 -23.76
N LEU A 138 -19.80 28.32 -23.40
CA LEU A 138 -18.91 28.32 -22.24
C LEU A 138 -17.52 27.90 -22.73
N PRO A 139 -16.48 28.75 -22.58
CA PRO A 139 -15.16 28.52 -23.16
C PRO A 139 -14.38 27.34 -22.58
N TYR A 140 -14.96 26.59 -21.64
CA TYR A 140 -14.35 25.42 -21.00
C TYR A 140 -15.44 24.35 -20.79
N GLY A 141 -15.40 23.28 -21.59
CA GLY A 141 -16.48 22.32 -21.77
C GLY A 141 -16.79 21.44 -20.55
N GLY A 142 -17.64 21.92 -19.65
CA GLY A 142 -18.25 21.14 -18.56
C GLY A 142 -18.93 22.01 -17.50
N ILE A 143 -19.69 21.39 -16.59
CA ILE A 143 -20.26 22.08 -15.42
C ILE A 143 -19.13 22.38 -14.43
N MET A 144 -18.94 23.65 -14.07
CA MET A 144 -18.02 24.02 -13.00
C MET A 144 -18.60 23.57 -11.65
N LEU A 145 -17.99 22.56 -11.04
CA LEU A 145 -18.38 22.07 -9.71
C LEU A 145 -18.01 23.05 -8.57
N GLY A 146 -17.22 24.10 -8.88
CA GLY A 146 -16.76 25.05 -7.86
C GLY A 146 -15.95 24.36 -6.78
N SER A 147 -16.25 24.66 -5.50
CA SER A 147 -15.57 24.05 -4.35
C SER A 147 -15.85 22.55 -4.18
N ALA A 148 -17.00 22.06 -4.65
CA ALA A 148 -17.42 20.67 -4.44
C ALA A 148 -16.42 19.66 -5.03
N ARG A 149 -15.76 20.00 -6.16
CA ARG A 149 -14.74 19.13 -6.76
C ARG A 149 -13.58 18.84 -5.80
N PHE A 150 -13.17 19.83 -5.02
CA PHE A 150 -12.07 19.67 -4.07
C PHE A 150 -12.48 18.76 -2.91
N THR A 151 -13.73 18.82 -2.45
CA THR A 151 -14.27 17.90 -1.46
C THR A 151 -14.28 16.46 -1.98
N HIS A 152 -14.66 16.24 -3.25
CA HIS A 152 -14.62 14.91 -3.86
C HIS A 152 -13.20 14.38 -3.98
N ILE A 153 -12.26 15.22 -4.44
CA ILE A 153 -10.83 14.89 -4.53
C ILE A 153 -10.26 14.50 -3.16
N GLU A 154 -10.54 15.29 -2.11
CA GLU A 154 -10.11 15.01 -0.74
C GLU A 154 -10.73 13.71 -0.20
N THR A 155 -12.02 13.46 -0.50
CA THR A 155 -12.74 12.27 -0.05
C THR A 155 -12.15 11.01 -0.68
N CYS A 156 -12.00 10.96 -2.01
CA CYS A 156 -11.38 9.83 -2.70
C CYS A 156 -9.94 9.60 -2.22
N THR A 157 -9.17 10.66 -2.01
CA THR A 157 -7.79 10.57 -1.47
C THR A 157 -7.76 9.97 -0.07
N THR A 158 -8.64 10.45 0.82
CA THR A 158 -8.69 9.98 2.21
C THR A 158 -9.08 8.50 2.29
N GLU A 159 -9.99 8.06 1.42
CA GLU A 159 -10.42 6.66 1.32
C GLU A 159 -9.25 5.74 0.97
N VAL A 160 -8.54 6.00 -0.14
CA VAL A 160 -7.40 5.16 -0.56
C VAL A 160 -6.25 5.19 0.44
N CYS A 161 -5.99 6.34 1.06
CA CYS A 161 -4.97 6.47 2.10
C CYS A 161 -5.30 5.59 3.32
N ARG A 162 -6.56 5.55 3.75
CA ARG A 162 -7.00 4.71 4.88
C ARG A 162 -6.85 3.23 4.56
N GLU A 163 -7.28 2.81 3.36
CA GLU A 163 -7.15 1.41 2.92
C GLU A 163 -5.69 0.99 2.80
N PHE A 164 -4.84 1.85 2.23
CA PHE A 164 -3.41 1.60 2.12
C PHE A 164 -2.75 1.38 3.48
N LYS A 165 -3.08 2.20 4.47
CA LYS A 165 -2.56 2.01 5.85
C LYS A 165 -3.05 0.72 6.48
N ASN A 166 -4.33 0.38 6.32
CA ASN A 166 -4.86 -0.88 6.84
C ASN A 166 -4.13 -2.09 6.24
N LYS A 167 -3.78 -2.03 4.94
CA LYS A 167 -2.97 -3.07 4.27
C LYS A 167 -1.56 -3.16 4.84
N GLN A 168 -0.87 -2.03 4.99
CA GLN A 168 0.49 -2.00 5.58
C GLN A 168 0.49 -2.56 7.01
N GLU A 169 -0.44 -2.13 7.85
CA GLU A 169 -0.55 -2.63 9.22
C GLU A 169 -0.89 -4.12 9.28
N LEU A 170 -1.70 -4.62 8.34
CA LEU A 170 -2.00 -6.05 8.25
C LEU A 170 -0.76 -6.85 7.86
N GLU A 171 -0.01 -6.39 6.86
CA GLU A 171 1.25 -7.02 6.43
C GLU A 171 2.27 -7.07 7.58
N GLU A 172 2.38 -5.99 8.37
CA GLU A 172 3.21 -5.95 9.58
C GLU A 172 2.74 -6.95 10.65
N CYS A 173 1.43 -7.05 10.88
CA CYS A 173 0.87 -8.02 11.81
C CYS A 173 1.19 -9.45 11.37
N ILE A 174 0.98 -9.77 10.08
CA ILE A 174 1.26 -11.10 9.53
C ILE A 174 2.75 -11.43 9.67
N ALA A 175 3.64 -10.50 9.31
CA ALA A 175 5.08 -10.70 9.43
C ALA A 175 5.48 -11.01 10.88
N MET A 176 4.91 -10.29 11.85
CA MET A 176 5.17 -10.53 13.26
C MET A 176 4.58 -11.87 13.77
N LEU A 177 3.39 -12.26 13.31
CA LEU A 177 2.83 -13.56 13.69
C LEU A 177 3.71 -14.71 13.18
N LEU A 178 4.24 -14.59 11.96
CA LEU A 178 5.18 -15.56 11.40
C LEU A 178 6.48 -15.65 12.21
N THR A 179 7.06 -14.51 12.60
CA THR A 179 8.28 -14.53 13.43
C THR A 179 8.03 -15.13 14.81
N LEU A 180 6.87 -14.87 15.42
CA LEU A 180 6.48 -15.47 16.70
C LEU A 180 6.29 -16.99 16.57
N ASP A 181 5.69 -17.46 15.47
CA ASP A 181 5.52 -18.90 15.21
C ASP A 181 6.87 -19.60 15.00
N ASP A 182 7.82 -18.97 14.30
CA ASP A 182 9.19 -19.48 14.15
C ASP A 182 9.93 -19.56 15.49
N ILE A 183 9.80 -18.52 16.35
CA ILE A 183 10.38 -18.51 17.70
C ILE A 183 9.77 -19.63 18.56
N LEU A 184 8.44 -19.78 18.54
CA LEU A 184 7.76 -20.85 19.28
C LEU A 184 8.21 -22.23 18.83
N LYS A 185 8.44 -22.42 17.53
CA LYS A 185 8.97 -23.67 16.99
C LYS A 185 10.39 -23.92 17.51
N GLN A 186 11.27 -22.92 17.44
CA GLN A 186 12.64 -23.03 17.93
C GLN A 186 12.70 -23.38 19.43
N LEU A 187 11.90 -22.73 20.27
CA LEU A 187 11.85 -23.01 21.70
C LEU A 187 11.31 -24.41 22.01
N ARG A 188 10.34 -24.91 21.23
CA ARG A 188 9.84 -26.29 21.36
C ARG A 188 10.92 -27.31 20.99
N ASP A 189 11.68 -27.05 19.94
CA ASP A 189 12.78 -27.92 19.51
C ASP A 189 13.91 -27.93 20.58
N GLU A 190 14.24 -26.78 21.16
CA GLU A 190 15.21 -26.66 22.26
C GLU A 190 14.76 -27.39 23.53
N LEU A 191 13.49 -27.22 23.94
CA LEU A 191 12.93 -27.97 25.06
C LEU A 191 12.96 -29.48 24.82
N ALA A 192 12.64 -29.93 23.61
CA ALA A 192 12.70 -31.35 23.27
C ALA A 192 14.13 -31.90 23.44
N LEU A 193 15.14 -31.18 22.95
CA LEU A 193 16.56 -31.53 23.11
C LEU A 193 17.02 -31.59 24.57
N LEU A 194 16.51 -30.69 25.42
CA LEU A 194 16.85 -30.66 26.85
C LEU A 194 16.07 -31.69 27.68
N SER A 195 14.91 -32.12 27.20
CA SER A 195 14.00 -33.02 27.92
C SER A 195 14.30 -34.52 27.77
N ASP A 196 15.35 -34.90 27.03
CA ASP A 196 15.79 -36.30 26.91
C ASP A 196 16.77 -36.67 28.05
N PRO A 197 16.35 -37.35 29.14
CA PRO A 197 17.28 -38.00 30.07
C PRO A 197 17.85 -39.31 29.48
N PRO A 198 19.04 -39.77 29.91
CA PRO A 198 19.54 -41.09 29.56
C PRO A 198 18.60 -42.16 30.13
N ALA A 199 18.04 -42.99 29.26
CA ALA A 199 17.16 -44.09 29.63
C ALA A 199 17.88 -45.09 30.55
N LEU A 200 17.45 -45.14 31.82
CA LEU A 200 17.56 -46.33 32.66
C LEU A 200 16.26 -46.52 33.45
N ASN A 201 15.50 -47.51 32.96
CA ASN A 201 14.69 -48.50 33.67
C ASN A 201 13.19 -48.54 33.36
N GLU A 202 12.81 -49.76 33.00
CA GLU A 202 11.49 -50.35 32.76
C GLU A 202 10.58 -50.17 34.00
N ASP A 203 9.36 -49.68 33.83
CA ASP A 203 8.12 -50.48 33.73
C ASP A 203 6.90 -49.53 33.84
N ASP A 204 5.75 -50.00 33.33
CA ASP A 204 4.39 -49.47 33.50
C ASP A 204 3.90 -48.21 32.72
N THR A 205 3.18 -48.52 31.63
CA THR A 205 1.79 -48.09 31.38
C THR A 205 1.42 -46.60 31.49
N ALA A 206 1.75 -45.79 30.48
CA ALA A 206 0.84 -44.84 29.82
C ALA A 206 1.62 -44.09 28.72
N SER A 207 1.21 -44.27 27.46
CA SER A 207 1.72 -43.44 26.36
C SER A 207 1.47 -41.95 26.68
N PRO A 208 2.49 -41.07 26.63
CA PRO A 208 2.25 -39.64 26.72
C PRO A 208 1.40 -39.26 25.49
N SER A 209 0.15 -38.91 25.72
CA SER A 209 -0.71 -38.32 24.70
C SER A 209 0.00 -37.08 24.19
N GLN A 210 0.59 -37.18 22.98
CA GLN A 210 1.16 -36.03 22.28
C GLN A 210 0.11 -34.91 22.32
N PRO A 211 0.48 -33.69 22.76
CA PRO A 211 -0.46 -32.58 22.75
C PRO A 211 -1.00 -32.43 21.32
N PRO A 212 -2.31 -32.19 21.15
CA PRO A 212 -2.92 -32.11 19.83
C PRO A 212 -2.11 -31.11 18.99
N LYS A 213 -1.61 -31.55 17.84
CA LYS A 213 -0.91 -30.69 16.87
C LYS A 213 -1.90 -29.63 16.41
N LEU A 214 -1.94 -28.48 17.09
CA LEU A 214 -2.67 -27.31 16.61
C LEU A 214 -2.09 -26.97 15.24
N LYS A 215 -2.94 -27.05 14.22
CA LYS A 215 -2.59 -26.62 12.87
C LYS A 215 -2.23 -25.14 12.96
N SER A 216 -1.05 -24.77 12.47
CA SER A 216 -0.63 -23.38 12.34
C SER A 216 -1.69 -22.62 11.54
N PRO A 217 -2.18 -21.47 12.04
CA PRO A 217 -3.11 -20.64 11.30
C PRO A 217 -2.50 -20.21 9.95
N ASP A 218 -3.30 -20.21 8.89
CA ASP A 218 -2.88 -19.67 7.60
C ASP A 218 -3.15 -18.17 7.54
N TYR A 219 -2.11 -17.37 7.80
CA TYR A 219 -2.22 -15.90 7.75
C TYR A 219 -2.21 -15.35 6.31
N LYS A 220 -1.82 -16.16 5.31
CA LYS A 220 -1.65 -15.67 3.92
C LYS A 220 -2.98 -15.37 3.24
N SER A 221 -4.08 -15.93 3.74
CA SER A 221 -5.42 -15.68 3.22
C SER A 221 -6.10 -14.46 3.85
N TRP A 222 -5.43 -13.75 4.75
CA TRP A 222 -6.03 -12.62 5.47
C TRP A 222 -6.21 -11.41 4.57
N THR A 223 -7.32 -10.72 4.79
CA THR A 223 -7.73 -9.52 4.07
C THR A 223 -7.82 -8.35 5.04
N GLU A 224 -8.06 -7.14 4.54
CA GLU A 224 -8.20 -5.94 5.40
C GLU A 224 -9.29 -6.09 6.48
N ALA A 225 -10.31 -6.93 6.23
CA ALA A 225 -11.37 -7.22 7.21
C ALA A 225 -10.85 -7.95 8.46
N ASP A 226 -9.72 -8.67 8.33
CA ASP A 226 -9.12 -9.45 9.41
C ASP A 226 -8.18 -8.62 10.30
N LEU A 227 -7.91 -7.36 9.94
CA LEU A 227 -7.01 -6.48 10.69
C LEU A 227 -7.34 -6.36 12.19
N PRO A 228 -8.62 -6.23 12.63
CA PRO A 228 -8.93 -6.20 14.07
C PRO A 228 -8.55 -7.51 14.78
N THR A 229 -8.76 -8.65 14.10
CA THR A 229 -8.39 -9.97 14.61
C THR A 229 -6.88 -10.11 14.67
N ALA A 230 -6.17 -9.67 13.64
CA ALA A 230 -4.71 -9.64 13.58
C ALA A 230 -4.10 -8.88 14.75
N ARG A 231 -4.57 -7.63 14.97
CA ARG A 231 -4.13 -6.78 16.10
C ARG A 231 -4.37 -7.46 17.44
N ARG A 232 -5.53 -8.10 17.62
CA ARG A 232 -5.87 -8.80 18.87
C ARG A 232 -4.91 -9.97 19.14
N ILE A 233 -4.63 -10.78 18.14
CA ILE A 233 -3.75 -11.95 18.28
C ILE A 233 -2.33 -11.51 18.61
N VAL A 234 -1.80 -10.56 17.85
CA VAL A 234 -0.49 -9.94 18.08
C VAL A 234 -0.35 -9.43 19.52
N ASN A 235 -1.32 -8.65 19.99
CA ASN A 235 -1.27 -8.09 21.34
C ASN A 235 -1.33 -9.18 22.40
N SER A 236 -2.21 -10.17 22.23
CA SER A 236 -2.32 -11.31 23.15
C SER A 236 -1.01 -12.09 23.25
N GLN A 237 -0.33 -12.35 22.12
CA GLN A 237 0.93 -13.10 22.10
C GLN A 237 2.09 -12.30 22.70
N ARG A 238 2.16 -10.99 22.43
CA ARG A 238 3.15 -10.10 23.06
C ARG A 238 3.00 -10.08 24.58
N GLU A 239 1.78 -10.01 25.10
CA GLU A 239 1.52 -10.05 26.53
C GLU A 239 1.89 -11.39 27.17
N SER A 240 1.63 -12.51 26.49
CA SER A 240 2.03 -13.84 26.97
C SER A 240 3.55 -13.97 27.05
N ASN A 241 4.28 -13.50 26.04
CA ASN A 241 5.75 -13.54 26.04
C ASN A 241 6.39 -12.61 27.07
N SER A 242 5.70 -11.54 27.48
CA SER A 242 6.20 -10.61 28.51
C SER A 242 5.99 -11.11 29.96
N LYS A 243 5.20 -12.18 30.17
CA LYS A 243 4.85 -12.70 31.50
C LYS A 243 5.63 -13.96 31.89
N CYS A 244 6.43 -14.52 30.99
CA CYS A 244 7.38 -15.61 31.24
C CYS A 244 8.77 -15.05 31.53
#